data_AF-A0A8H6D1X4-F1
#
_entry.id   AF-A0A8H6D1X4-F1
#
_cell.length_a   1.000
_cell.length_b   1.000
_cell.length_c   1.000
_cell.angle_alpha   90.00
_cell.angle_beta   90.00
_cell.angle_gamma   90.00
#
_symmetry.space_group_name_H-M   'P 1'
#
loop_
_entity.id
_entity.type
_entity.pdbx_description
1 polymer ?
#
loop_
_entity_poly.entity_id
_entity_poly.type
_entity_poly.pdbx_seq_one_letter_code
_entity_poly.pdbx_strand_id
1 'polypeptide(L)'
;MPVSTRPRSRSGFQNDLGENPVFRLSMSNYEGCSDGGREGMSQVQRWGDEYDGVIAGAPAFRFAQQQVLHVYPAAVEHTLDYYPHPCGLKKIVNATIEAGDELDGRKDGVASRTDLCKIHFKLKSLIGKDKRQATGSQTSNVPEQNGTITAEGIAVAQAIYDGVFSSNDERAYLSWQIDSELSDGEPTYDNETDKWTLNIPFTGGMYVAKFIELLDLDNLENLNNVTYDTLVDWMNTGMVRYYDSLQTTHPDLPTFKEAGGKLLHYHGESDLSIPAGFSVHY
;
A
#
# COMPACT_ATOMS: atom_id res chain seq x y z
N MET A 1 3.41 -7.19 28.91
CA MET A 1 2.19 -6.53 29.43
C MET A 1 1.50 -5.87 28.25
N PRO A 2 0.29 -6.28 27.85
CA PRO A 2 -0.40 -5.57 26.78
C PRO A 2 -1.00 -4.29 27.38
N VAL A 3 -0.54 -3.15 26.89
CA VAL A 3 -1.22 -1.87 27.13
C VAL A 3 -2.48 -1.92 26.27
N SER A 4 -3.63 -2.18 26.90
CA SER A 4 -4.92 -1.93 26.27
C SER A 4 -5.02 -0.42 26.06
N THR A 5 -4.84 0.02 24.82
CA THR A 5 -5.04 1.42 24.38
C THR A 5 -6.52 1.77 24.19
N ARG A 6 -7.46 0.87 24.56
CA ARG A 6 -8.85 1.30 24.69
C ARG A 6 -8.87 2.49 25.65
N PRO A 7 -9.52 3.62 25.28
CA PRO A 7 -9.88 4.61 26.27
C PRO A 7 -10.52 3.87 27.45
N ARG A 8 -10.29 4.33 28.69
CA ARG A 8 -11.23 3.99 29.78
C ARG A 8 -12.62 4.14 29.16
N SER A 9 -13.45 3.10 29.24
CA SER A 9 -14.81 3.13 28.71
C SER A 9 -15.44 4.47 29.09
N ARG A 10 -16.31 5.04 28.25
CA ARG A 10 -16.97 6.34 28.52
C ARG A 10 -17.46 6.47 29.98
N SER A 11 -17.90 5.36 30.58
CA SER A 11 -18.24 5.22 31.99
C SER A 11 -17.10 5.51 32.99
N GLY A 12 -15.86 5.08 32.73
CA GLY A 12 -14.69 5.40 33.55
C GLY A 12 -14.33 6.88 33.52
N PHE A 13 -14.43 7.54 32.37
CA PHE A 13 -14.20 8.99 32.25
C PHE A 13 -15.32 9.81 32.91
N GLN A 14 -16.58 9.41 32.75
CA GLN A 14 -17.72 10.07 33.41
C GLN A 14 -17.64 9.96 34.93
N ASN A 15 -17.21 8.80 35.45
CA ASN A 15 -16.99 8.60 36.88
C ASN A 15 -15.85 9.49 37.42
N ASP A 16 -14.78 9.70 36.66
CA ASP A 16 -13.68 10.59 37.03
C ASP A 16 -14.09 12.08 37.03
N LEU A 17 -15.07 12.45 36.19
CA LEU A 17 -15.57 13.83 36.08
C LEU A 17 -16.75 14.15 37.03
N GLY A 18 -17.33 13.15 37.69
CA GLY A 18 -18.42 13.34 38.65
C GLY A 18 -19.75 13.81 38.03
N GLU A 19 -19.96 13.58 36.73
CA GLU A 19 -21.14 14.07 36.01
C GLU A 19 -22.31 13.08 36.04
N ASN A 20 -23.52 13.60 36.25
CA ASN A 20 -24.78 12.84 36.19
C ASN A 20 -25.07 12.41 34.74
N PRO A 21 -25.64 11.21 34.49
CA PRO A 21 -25.71 10.56 33.17
C PRO A 21 -26.71 11.19 32.17
N VAL A 22 -27.16 12.43 32.41
CA VAL A 22 -28.26 13.07 31.66
C VAL A 22 -27.76 13.86 30.44
N PHE A 23 -26.44 14.08 30.31
CA PHE A 23 -25.84 14.78 29.16
C PHE A 23 -24.64 14.02 28.57
N ARG A 24 -24.62 13.89 27.23
CA ARG A 24 -23.48 13.37 26.45
C ARG A 24 -22.38 14.45 26.42
N LEU A 25 -21.65 14.61 27.52
CA LEU A 25 -20.69 15.70 27.74
C LEU A 25 -19.29 15.45 27.14
N SER A 26 -18.97 14.22 26.72
CA SER A 26 -17.72 13.90 26.02
C SER A 26 -17.97 13.37 24.61
N MET A 27 -17.33 14.00 23.61
CA MET A 27 -17.22 13.43 22.27
C MET A 27 -16.04 12.46 22.24
N SER A 28 -16.25 11.25 21.75
CA SER A 28 -15.18 10.29 21.49
C SER A 28 -14.84 10.31 20.00
N ASN A 29 -13.59 10.64 19.68
CA ASN A 29 -13.09 10.68 18.31
C ASN A 29 -11.93 9.70 18.16
N TYR A 30 -11.81 9.09 16.98
CA TYR A 30 -10.65 8.30 16.57
C TYR A 30 -10.02 8.94 15.34
N GLU A 31 -8.69 8.98 15.31
CA GLU A 31 -7.93 9.37 14.12
C GLU A 31 -6.79 8.36 13.95
N GLY A 32 -6.65 7.83 12.75
CA GLY A 32 -5.54 6.95 12.41
C GLY A 32 -5.31 6.89 10.91
N CYS A 33 -4.06 6.65 10.53
CA CYS A 33 -3.62 6.47 9.14
C CYS A 33 -2.98 5.08 8.96
N SER A 34 -3.04 4.50 7.76
CA SER A 34 -2.47 3.17 7.46
C SER A 34 -3.16 2.06 8.28
N ASP A 35 -2.42 1.29 9.09
CA ASP A 35 -2.99 0.32 10.02
C ASP A 35 -3.91 1.00 11.06
N GLY A 36 -3.59 2.23 11.48
CA GLY A 36 -4.49 3.04 12.30
C GLY A 36 -5.79 3.39 11.55
N GLY A 37 -5.72 3.63 10.24
CA GLY A 37 -6.92 3.82 9.42
C GLY A 37 -7.79 2.57 9.40
N ARG A 38 -7.17 1.39 9.27
CA ARG A 38 -7.85 0.09 9.36
C ARG A 38 -8.46 -0.11 10.75
N GLU A 39 -7.75 0.18 11.82
CA GLU A 39 -8.25 0.11 13.19
C GLU A 39 -9.46 1.04 13.40
N GLY A 40 -9.40 2.28 12.91
CA GLY A 40 -10.52 3.21 12.93
C GLY A 40 -11.74 2.64 12.21
N MET A 41 -11.54 2.05 11.04
CA MET A 41 -12.61 1.38 10.30
C MET A 41 -13.14 0.13 11.00
N SER A 42 -12.28 -0.62 11.71
CA SER A 42 -12.69 -1.71 12.62
C SER A 42 -13.61 -1.19 13.71
N GLN A 43 -13.27 -0.04 14.31
CA GLN A 43 -14.10 0.60 15.33
C GLN A 43 -15.48 0.98 14.80
N VAL A 44 -15.52 1.61 13.62
CA VAL A 44 -16.76 2.02 12.97
C VAL A 44 -17.66 0.83 12.63
N GLN A 45 -17.08 -0.27 12.12
CA GLN A 45 -17.82 -1.47 11.73
C GLN A 45 -18.36 -2.27 12.92
N ARG A 46 -17.63 -2.31 14.04
CA ARG A 46 -17.91 -3.24 15.14
C ARG A 46 -18.45 -2.57 16.41
N TRP A 47 -18.10 -1.30 16.64
CA TRP A 47 -18.40 -0.53 17.84
C TRP A 47 -18.83 0.90 17.50
N GLY A 48 -19.66 1.05 16.46
CA GLY A 48 -20.02 2.36 15.92
C GLY A 48 -20.74 3.31 16.89
N ASP A 49 -21.34 2.81 17.97
CA ASP A 49 -21.98 3.63 19.01
C ASP A 49 -21.01 4.23 20.04
N GLU A 50 -19.76 3.74 20.07
CA GLU A 50 -18.70 4.21 20.96
C GLU A 50 -17.95 5.45 20.42
N TYR A 51 -18.13 5.80 19.14
CA TYR A 51 -17.41 6.91 18.50
C TYR A 51 -18.38 7.91 17.85
N ASP A 52 -18.14 9.20 18.06
CA ASP A 52 -18.90 10.30 17.46
C ASP A 52 -18.28 10.74 16.12
N GLY A 53 -16.95 10.64 16.01
CA GLY A 53 -16.19 10.99 14.83
C GLY A 53 -15.03 10.03 14.59
N VAL A 54 -14.81 9.63 13.34
CA VAL A 54 -13.65 8.84 12.95
C VAL A 54 -13.01 9.48 11.73
N ILE A 55 -11.69 9.66 11.78
CA ILE A 55 -10.86 10.05 10.64
C ILE A 55 -9.98 8.85 10.29
N ALA A 56 -10.22 8.25 9.13
CA ALA A 56 -9.50 7.07 8.66
C ALA A 56 -8.69 7.43 7.40
N GLY A 57 -7.38 7.60 7.57
CA GLY A 57 -6.43 7.85 6.50
C GLY A 57 -5.85 6.56 5.93
N ALA A 58 -5.73 6.47 4.61
CA ALA A 58 -5.13 5.33 3.90
C ALA A 58 -5.44 3.95 4.53
N PRO A 59 -6.71 3.55 4.74
CA PRO A 59 -7.01 2.39 5.58
C PRO A 59 -6.61 1.08 4.90
N ALA A 60 -5.86 0.22 5.58
CA ALA A 60 -5.51 -1.13 5.13
C ALA A 60 -6.70 -2.12 5.24
N PHE A 61 -7.83 -1.83 4.58
CA PHE A 61 -9.11 -2.55 4.72
C PHE A 61 -9.01 -4.06 4.55
N ARG A 62 -8.32 -4.48 3.48
CA ARG A 62 -8.07 -5.87 3.10
C ARG A 62 -6.65 -6.24 3.50
N PHE A 63 -6.39 -6.25 4.81
CA PHE A 63 -5.04 -6.33 5.37
C PHE A 63 -4.24 -7.51 4.83
N ALA A 64 -4.86 -8.68 4.64
CA ALA A 64 -4.14 -9.84 4.12
C ALA A 64 -3.65 -9.62 2.68
N GLN A 65 -4.54 -9.12 1.83
CA GLN A 65 -4.23 -8.81 0.45
C GLN A 65 -3.22 -7.69 0.35
N GLN A 66 -3.35 -6.66 1.19
CA GLN A 66 -2.40 -5.55 1.28
C GLN A 66 -0.99 -6.04 1.66
N GLN A 67 -0.86 -6.89 2.69
CA GLN A 67 0.44 -7.40 3.07
C GLN A 67 1.06 -8.28 1.98
N VAL A 68 0.28 -9.15 1.34
CA VAL A 68 0.79 -9.99 0.24
C VAL A 68 1.14 -9.15 -0.99
N LEU A 69 0.43 -8.04 -1.25
CA LEU A 69 0.74 -7.12 -2.34
C LEU A 69 2.16 -6.55 -2.20
N HIS A 70 2.65 -6.29 -0.99
CA HIS A 70 4.05 -5.86 -0.77
C HIS A 70 5.09 -6.89 -1.25
N VAL A 71 4.72 -8.16 -1.45
CA VAL A 71 5.61 -9.18 -2.05
C VAL A 71 5.56 -9.16 -3.58
N TYR A 72 4.51 -8.60 -4.18
CA TYR A 72 4.26 -8.69 -5.62
C TYR A 72 5.35 -8.06 -6.48
N PRO A 73 5.87 -6.85 -6.19
CA PRO A 73 6.98 -6.28 -6.97
C PRO A 73 8.22 -7.18 -7.00
N ALA A 74 8.63 -7.73 -5.85
CA ALA A 74 9.73 -8.70 -5.77
C ALA A 74 9.44 -9.98 -6.57
N ALA A 75 8.18 -10.44 -6.59
CA ALA A 75 7.76 -11.57 -7.41
C ALA A 75 7.78 -11.25 -8.92
N VAL A 76 7.46 -10.02 -9.33
CA VAL A 76 7.60 -9.56 -10.72
C VAL A 76 9.07 -9.60 -11.15
N GLU A 77 9.98 -9.04 -10.34
CA GLU A 77 11.42 -9.07 -10.61
C GLU A 77 11.94 -10.50 -10.72
N HIS A 78 11.55 -11.38 -9.79
CA HIS A 78 11.94 -12.78 -9.79
C HIS A 78 11.42 -13.53 -11.02
N THR A 79 10.16 -13.29 -11.41
CA THR A 79 9.54 -13.92 -12.58
C THR A 79 10.18 -13.48 -13.89
N LEU A 80 10.53 -12.20 -14.00
CA LEU A 80 11.19 -11.64 -15.19
C LEU A 80 12.70 -11.87 -15.20
N ASP A 81 13.27 -12.39 -14.11
CA ASP A 81 14.71 -12.50 -13.87
C ASP A 81 15.44 -11.17 -14.13
N TYR A 82 14.85 -10.07 -13.66
CA TYR A 82 15.37 -8.72 -13.85
C TYR A 82 15.16 -7.86 -12.61
N TYR A 83 16.28 -7.41 -12.04
CA TYR A 83 16.32 -6.54 -10.87
C TYR A 83 16.62 -5.11 -11.35
N PRO A 84 15.59 -4.25 -11.48
CA PRO A 84 15.73 -2.92 -12.05
C PRO A 84 16.59 -2.04 -11.17
N HIS A 85 17.43 -1.25 -11.82
CA HIS A 85 18.22 -0.27 -11.12
C HIS A 85 17.30 0.81 -10.47
N PRO A 86 17.44 1.15 -9.16
CA PRO A 86 16.52 2.07 -8.47
C PRO A 86 16.37 3.44 -9.16
N CYS A 87 17.46 4.00 -9.66
CA CYS A 87 17.40 5.26 -10.45
C CYS A 87 16.58 5.14 -11.75
N GLY A 88 16.47 3.95 -12.34
CA GLY A 88 15.62 3.69 -13.51
C GLY A 88 14.14 3.75 -13.13
N LEU A 89 13.74 3.08 -12.05
CA LEU A 89 12.38 3.12 -11.53
C LEU A 89 11.97 4.55 -11.15
N LYS A 90 12.83 5.28 -10.43
CA LYS A 90 12.57 6.68 -10.08
C LYS A 90 12.36 7.58 -11.31
N LYS A 91 13.07 7.34 -12.41
CA LYS A 91 12.85 8.09 -13.66
C LYS A 91 11.54 7.74 -14.34
N ILE A 92 11.12 6.47 -14.26
CA ILE A 92 9.81 6.06 -14.75
C ILE A 92 8.72 6.80 -13.97
N VAL A 93 8.78 6.79 -12.63
CA VAL A 93 7.85 7.50 -11.74
C VAL A 93 7.84 9.01 -12.04
N ASN A 94 9.01 9.65 -12.14
CA ASN A 94 9.05 11.08 -12.48
C ASN A 94 8.44 11.38 -13.85
N ALA A 95 8.61 10.48 -14.82
CA ALA A 95 8.04 10.66 -16.15
C ALA A 95 6.51 10.43 -16.17
N THR A 96 5.97 9.58 -15.29
CA THR A 96 4.52 9.41 -15.14
C THR A 96 3.89 10.60 -14.45
N ILE A 97 4.58 11.21 -13.46
CA ILE A 97 4.19 12.50 -12.87
C ILE A 97 4.22 13.61 -13.92
N GLU A 98 5.32 13.78 -14.66
CA GLU A 98 5.44 14.78 -15.74
C GLU A 98 4.34 14.61 -16.81
N ALA A 99 3.95 13.37 -17.12
CA ALA A 99 2.89 13.08 -18.09
C ALA A 99 1.48 13.27 -17.52
N GLY A 100 1.30 13.10 -16.22
CA GLY A 100 0.03 13.17 -15.51
C GLY A 100 -0.35 14.56 -15.00
N ASP A 101 0.64 15.44 -14.78
CA ASP A 101 0.52 16.78 -14.18
C ASP A 101 -0.63 17.58 -14.82
N GLU A 102 -0.55 17.87 -16.11
CA GLU A 102 -1.53 18.74 -16.79
C GLU A 102 -2.91 18.10 -17.04
N LEU A 103 -3.13 16.83 -16.67
CA LEU A 103 -4.39 16.12 -16.96
C LEU A 103 -5.55 16.58 -16.10
N ASP A 104 -5.30 17.25 -14.97
CA ASP A 104 -6.33 17.87 -14.15
C ASP A 104 -6.61 19.35 -14.51
N GLY A 105 -5.89 19.87 -15.51
CA GLY A 105 -5.98 21.26 -15.95
C GLY A 105 -5.03 22.23 -15.24
N ARG A 106 -4.11 21.73 -14.39
CA ARG A 106 -3.07 22.51 -13.71
C ARG A 106 -1.69 21.92 -13.99
N LYS A 107 -0.68 22.78 -14.05
CA LYS A 107 0.72 22.38 -14.15
C LYS A 107 1.41 22.79 -12.86
N ASP A 108 1.36 21.94 -11.85
CA ASP A 108 1.89 22.21 -10.52
C ASP A 108 2.81 21.10 -10.00
N GLY A 109 3.11 20.12 -10.83
CA GLY A 109 3.96 18.98 -10.51
C GLY A 109 3.22 17.86 -9.77
N VAL A 110 1.88 17.87 -9.77
CA VAL A 110 1.05 16.88 -9.10
C VAL A 110 0.16 16.16 -10.12
N ALA A 111 0.24 14.83 -10.16
CA ALA A 111 -0.63 14.03 -11.03
C ALA A 111 -1.96 13.70 -10.35
N SER A 112 -2.88 14.67 -10.21
CA SER A 112 -4.16 14.43 -9.51
C SER A 112 -5.17 13.56 -10.28
N ARG A 113 -4.89 13.26 -11.56
CA ARG A 113 -5.72 12.42 -12.45
C ARG A 113 -4.92 11.24 -12.99
N THR A 114 -4.42 10.41 -12.07
CA THR A 114 -3.68 9.17 -12.38
C THR A 114 -4.50 8.21 -13.24
N ASP A 115 -5.83 8.24 -13.14
CA ASP A 115 -6.78 7.50 -13.96
C ASP A 115 -6.63 7.87 -15.45
N LEU A 116 -6.56 9.17 -15.75
CA LEU A 116 -6.31 9.68 -17.10
C LEU A 116 -4.88 9.38 -17.53
N CYS A 117 -3.91 9.52 -16.63
CA CYS A 117 -2.50 9.22 -16.92
C CYS A 117 -2.36 7.76 -17.36
N LYS A 118 -2.95 6.82 -16.62
CA LYS A 118 -2.92 5.38 -16.91
C LYS A 118 -3.55 5.03 -18.27
N ILE A 119 -4.58 5.75 -18.69
CA ILE A 119 -5.24 5.55 -19.99
C ILE A 119 -4.35 6.05 -21.14
N HIS A 120 -3.85 7.28 -21.02
CA HIS A 120 -3.23 8.01 -22.12
C HIS A 120 -1.71 7.85 -22.21
N PHE A 121 -1.03 7.65 -21.10
CA PHE A 121 0.41 7.51 -21.05
C PHE A 121 0.83 6.04 -21.20
N LYS A 122 1.77 5.79 -22.11
CA LYS A 122 2.32 4.45 -22.34
C LYS A 122 3.77 4.42 -21.87
N LEU A 123 4.05 3.62 -20.83
CA LEU A 123 5.39 3.48 -20.26
C LEU A 123 6.44 3.08 -21.31
N LYS A 124 6.07 2.24 -22.28
CA LYS A 124 6.94 1.85 -23.42
C LYS A 124 7.53 3.04 -24.20
N SER A 125 6.91 4.22 -24.15
CA SER A 125 7.44 5.44 -24.77
C SER A 125 8.69 6.00 -24.07
N LEU A 126 9.07 5.44 -22.92
CA LEU A 126 10.24 5.83 -22.13
C LEU A 126 11.49 5.01 -22.44
N ILE A 127 11.37 3.88 -23.15
CA ILE A 127 12.50 2.99 -23.45
C ILE A 127 13.59 3.77 -24.19
N GLY A 128 14.83 3.65 -23.70
CA GLY A 128 16.01 4.32 -24.24
C GLY A 128 16.13 5.81 -23.88
N LYS A 129 15.21 6.38 -23.09
CA LYS A 129 15.36 7.75 -22.60
C LYS A 129 16.40 7.79 -21.48
N ASP A 130 17.51 8.48 -21.77
CA ASP A 130 18.49 8.91 -20.78
C ASP A 130 18.20 10.36 -20.38
N LYS A 131 17.59 10.59 -19.22
CA LYS A 131 17.84 11.85 -18.50
C LYS A 131 18.97 11.56 -17.53
N ARG A 132 20.23 11.85 -17.89
CA ARG A 132 21.29 11.97 -16.86
C ARG A 132 20.72 12.84 -15.74
N GLN A 133 20.91 12.45 -14.47
CA GLN A 133 20.57 13.35 -13.36
C GLN A 133 21.19 14.72 -13.67
N ALA A 134 20.44 15.79 -13.42
CA ALA A 134 20.92 17.14 -13.60
C ALA A 134 22.30 17.29 -12.92
N THR A 135 23.20 18.01 -13.57
CA THR A 135 24.57 18.26 -13.09
C THR A 135 24.48 18.90 -11.69
N GLY A 136 24.81 18.15 -10.63
CA GLY A 136 24.81 18.66 -9.25
C GLY A 136 24.02 17.89 -8.19
N SER A 137 23.42 16.72 -8.50
CA SER A 137 22.74 15.90 -7.47
C SER A 137 23.74 15.25 -6.50
N GLN A 138 23.59 15.49 -5.20
CA GLN A 138 24.45 14.99 -4.12
C GLN A 138 23.85 13.78 -3.39
N THR A 139 23.57 12.69 -4.10
CA THR A 139 23.23 11.40 -3.47
C THR A 139 24.28 10.37 -3.87
N SER A 140 24.76 9.54 -2.93
CA SER A 140 25.95 8.72 -3.09
C SER A 140 25.93 7.84 -4.35
N ASN A 141 26.90 8.06 -5.25
CA ASN A 141 27.02 7.46 -6.57
C ASN A 141 27.70 6.07 -6.57
N VAL A 142 27.43 5.21 -5.59
CA VAL A 142 28.08 3.88 -5.52
C VAL A 142 27.02 2.79 -5.31
N PRO A 143 26.90 1.81 -6.22
CA PRO A 143 27.61 1.67 -7.51
C PRO A 143 27.19 2.73 -8.56
N GLU A 144 27.89 2.79 -9.69
CA GLU A 144 27.55 3.65 -10.83
C GLU A 144 26.10 3.42 -11.27
N GLN A 145 25.30 4.47 -11.19
CA GLN A 145 23.87 4.37 -11.43
C GLN A 145 23.56 4.47 -12.93
N ASN A 146 23.33 3.35 -13.61
CA ASN A 146 22.91 3.39 -15.02
C ASN A 146 21.52 4.03 -15.12
N GLY A 147 21.48 5.16 -15.81
CA GLY A 147 20.31 6.01 -15.90
C GLY A 147 19.34 5.66 -17.03
N THR A 148 19.67 4.71 -17.88
CA THR A 148 18.86 4.39 -19.05
C THR A 148 17.62 3.61 -18.65
N ILE A 149 16.46 4.06 -19.10
CA ILE A 149 15.21 3.31 -18.97
C ILE A 149 15.24 2.15 -19.97
N THR A 150 15.37 0.92 -19.48
CA THR A 150 15.42 -0.32 -20.27
C THR A 150 14.03 -0.85 -20.60
N ALA A 151 13.94 -1.79 -21.54
CA ALA A 151 12.67 -2.45 -21.86
C ALA A 151 12.19 -3.33 -20.70
N GLU A 152 13.12 -3.98 -20.02
CA GLU A 152 12.91 -4.85 -18.86
C GLU A 152 12.46 -4.04 -17.64
N GLY A 153 13.07 -2.88 -17.38
CA GLY A 153 12.64 -1.98 -16.29
C GLY A 153 11.22 -1.44 -16.53
N ILE A 154 10.86 -1.18 -17.79
CA ILE A 154 9.48 -0.85 -18.16
C ILE A 154 8.54 -2.04 -17.99
N ALA A 155 8.98 -3.27 -18.29
CA ALA A 155 8.17 -4.47 -18.06
C ALA A 155 7.87 -4.66 -16.57
N VAL A 156 8.87 -4.49 -15.69
CA VAL A 156 8.68 -4.54 -14.23
C VAL A 156 7.70 -3.46 -13.77
N ALA A 157 7.95 -2.19 -14.11
CA ALA A 157 7.07 -1.09 -13.68
C ALA A 157 5.63 -1.25 -14.20
N GLN A 158 5.46 -1.66 -15.46
CA GLN A 158 4.14 -1.89 -16.04
C GLN A 158 3.40 -3.03 -15.34
N ALA A 159 4.07 -4.16 -15.07
CA ALA A 159 3.46 -5.28 -14.35
C ALA A 159 3.05 -4.90 -12.93
N ILE A 160 3.87 -4.10 -12.23
CA ILE A 160 3.51 -3.57 -10.90
C ILE A 160 2.25 -2.71 -11.01
N TYR A 161 2.19 -1.72 -11.91
CA TYR A 161 1.01 -0.85 -12.03
C TYR A 161 -0.25 -1.55 -12.60
N ASP A 162 -0.11 -2.63 -13.37
CA ASP A 162 -1.25 -3.39 -13.89
C ASP A 162 -1.95 -4.17 -12.76
N GLY A 163 -1.16 -4.66 -11.81
CA GLY A 163 -1.60 -5.37 -10.60
C GLY A 163 -1.56 -6.89 -10.71
N VAL A 164 -1.98 -7.56 -9.64
CA VAL A 164 -1.90 -9.02 -9.54
C VAL A 164 -3.05 -9.67 -10.29
N PHE A 165 -2.72 -10.56 -11.23
CA PHE A 165 -3.66 -11.43 -11.93
C PHE A 165 -3.30 -12.90 -11.69
N SER A 166 -4.31 -13.74 -11.57
CA SER A 166 -4.14 -15.19 -11.59
C SER A 166 -3.80 -15.69 -13.00
N SER A 167 -3.40 -16.95 -13.11
CA SER A 167 -3.19 -17.63 -14.41
C SER A 167 -4.45 -17.74 -15.28
N ASN A 168 -5.64 -17.46 -14.71
CA ASN A 168 -6.92 -17.40 -15.43
C ASN A 168 -7.27 -15.98 -15.90
N ASP A 169 -6.33 -15.02 -15.88
CA ASP A 169 -6.54 -13.61 -16.21
C ASP A 169 -7.55 -12.89 -15.30
N GLU A 170 -7.79 -13.42 -14.10
CA GLU A 170 -8.66 -12.79 -13.10
C GLU A 170 -7.84 -11.86 -12.22
N ARG A 171 -8.28 -10.60 -12.09
CA ARG A 171 -7.64 -9.63 -11.20
C ARG A 171 -7.84 -10.05 -9.75
N ALA A 172 -6.75 -10.33 -9.05
CA ALA A 172 -6.77 -10.70 -7.64
C ALA A 172 -6.82 -9.47 -6.71
N TYR A 173 -6.09 -8.40 -7.07
CA TYR A 173 -6.02 -7.19 -6.25
C TYR A 173 -5.73 -5.94 -7.12
N LEU A 174 -6.23 -4.77 -6.71
CA LEU A 174 -5.82 -3.48 -7.28
C LEU A 174 -4.37 -3.17 -6.90
N SER A 175 -3.71 -2.37 -7.73
CA SER A 175 -2.31 -2.00 -7.54
C SER A 175 -2.16 -0.49 -7.36
N TRP A 176 -0.93 -0.08 -7.03
CA TRP A 176 -0.52 1.31 -6.91
C TRP A 176 -0.86 2.14 -8.16
N GLN A 177 -1.06 3.43 -7.96
CA GLN A 177 -1.33 4.36 -9.04
C GLN A 177 -0.07 4.57 -9.88
N ILE A 178 -0.24 4.96 -11.15
CA ILE A 178 0.87 5.00 -12.12
C ILE A 178 1.98 6.01 -11.75
N ASP A 179 1.72 6.89 -10.81
CA ASP A 179 2.63 7.91 -10.26
C ASP A 179 3.13 7.58 -8.83
N SER A 180 2.63 6.51 -8.20
CA SER A 180 3.15 6.01 -6.94
C SER A 180 4.60 5.54 -7.11
N GLU A 181 5.42 5.79 -6.08
CA GLU A 181 6.77 5.24 -6.03
C GLU A 181 6.74 3.70 -6.02
N LEU A 182 7.74 3.09 -6.66
CA LEU A 182 7.87 1.65 -6.82
C LEU A 182 8.84 1.05 -5.78
N SER A 183 8.81 1.54 -4.54
CA SER A 183 9.80 1.23 -3.49
C SER A 183 9.85 -0.25 -3.12
N ASP A 184 8.72 -0.96 -3.19
CA ASP A 184 8.66 -2.39 -2.92
C ASP A 184 9.35 -3.25 -4.00
N GLY A 185 9.60 -2.67 -5.17
CA GLY A 185 10.43 -3.23 -6.24
C GLY A 185 11.80 -2.59 -6.31
N GLU A 186 12.34 -2.04 -5.22
CA GLU A 186 13.74 -1.62 -5.16
C GLU A 186 14.62 -2.81 -4.73
N PRO A 187 15.49 -3.33 -5.61
CA PRO A 187 16.38 -4.42 -5.27
C PRO A 187 17.48 -3.98 -4.31
N THR A 188 18.17 -4.96 -3.71
CA THR A 188 19.34 -4.69 -2.86
C THR A 188 20.62 -4.81 -3.69
N TYR A 189 21.60 -3.95 -3.45
CA TYR A 189 22.91 -4.08 -4.09
C TYR A 189 23.81 -5.04 -3.30
N ASP A 190 24.32 -6.06 -3.97
CA ASP A 190 25.32 -6.98 -3.45
C ASP A 190 26.73 -6.51 -3.86
N ASN A 191 27.52 -6.07 -2.88
CA ASN A 191 28.90 -5.60 -3.08
C ASN A 191 29.89 -6.73 -3.37
N GLU A 192 29.55 -7.99 -3.07
CA GLU A 192 30.44 -9.13 -3.33
C GLU A 192 30.34 -9.58 -4.78
N THR A 193 29.14 -9.50 -5.37
CA THR A 193 28.87 -9.93 -6.74
C THR A 193 28.75 -8.78 -7.74
N ASP A 194 28.77 -7.53 -7.27
CA ASP A 194 28.54 -6.30 -8.02
C ASP A 194 27.22 -6.31 -8.82
N LYS A 195 26.16 -6.81 -8.18
CA LYS A 195 24.84 -6.99 -8.82
C LYS A 195 23.70 -6.52 -7.92
N TRP A 196 22.64 -6.07 -8.57
CA TRP A 196 21.33 -5.92 -7.92
C TRP A 196 20.69 -7.29 -7.77
N THR A 197 20.17 -7.57 -6.58
CA THR A 197 19.58 -8.86 -6.20
C THR A 197 18.21 -8.66 -5.56
N LEU A 198 17.45 -9.75 -5.49
CA LEU A 198 16.10 -9.79 -4.94
C LEU A 198 16.05 -9.15 -3.55
N ASN A 199 15.09 -8.24 -3.37
CA ASN A 199 14.72 -7.70 -2.08
C ASN A 199 13.24 -8.02 -1.84
N ILE A 200 12.92 -8.78 -0.80
CA ILE A 200 11.53 -9.03 -0.42
C ILE A 200 11.16 -8.06 0.70
N PRO A 201 10.23 -7.11 0.48
CA PRO A 201 9.83 -6.16 1.51
C PRO A 201 9.39 -6.86 2.78
N PHE A 202 9.97 -6.45 3.91
CA PHE A 202 9.73 -7.05 5.22
C PHE A 202 8.24 -7.08 5.58
N THR A 203 7.49 -6.01 5.25
CA THR A 203 6.05 -5.89 5.49
C THR A 203 5.26 -7.07 4.93
N GLY A 204 5.57 -7.48 3.70
CA GLY A 204 4.89 -8.59 3.03
C GLY A 204 5.51 -9.94 3.34
N GLY A 205 6.84 -10.07 3.25
CA GLY A 205 7.49 -11.35 3.43
C GLY A 205 7.42 -11.87 4.87
N MET A 206 7.47 -10.99 5.89
CA MET A 206 7.22 -11.39 7.28
C MET A 206 5.77 -11.86 7.46
N TYR A 207 4.81 -11.15 6.87
CA TYR A 207 3.41 -11.54 6.93
C TYR A 207 3.18 -12.92 6.31
N VAL A 208 3.72 -13.16 5.12
CA VAL A 208 3.61 -14.48 4.47
C VAL A 208 4.29 -15.54 5.32
N ALA A 209 5.54 -15.33 5.73
CA ALA A 209 6.29 -16.33 6.48
C ALA A 209 5.62 -16.69 7.82
N LYS A 210 5.28 -15.70 8.65
CA LYS A 210 4.76 -15.94 10.01
C LYS A 210 3.25 -16.18 10.05
N PHE A 211 2.46 -15.47 9.23
CA PHE A 211 1.00 -15.46 9.35
C PHE A 211 0.31 -16.32 8.29
N ILE A 212 0.95 -16.61 7.15
CA ILE A 212 0.38 -17.48 6.11
C ILE A 212 0.98 -18.89 6.19
N GLU A 213 2.29 -18.99 6.12
CA GLU A 213 3.03 -20.26 6.15
C GLU A 213 3.29 -20.78 7.58
N LEU A 214 3.07 -19.94 8.60
CA LEU A 214 3.23 -20.29 10.02
C LEU A 214 4.67 -20.75 10.38
N LEU A 215 5.66 -20.15 9.73
CA LEU A 215 7.08 -20.39 9.96
C LEU A 215 7.65 -19.39 10.98
N ASP A 216 8.59 -19.84 11.80
CA ASP A 216 9.34 -18.96 12.71
C ASP A 216 10.51 -18.29 11.98
N LEU A 217 10.17 -17.53 10.94
CA LEU A 217 11.12 -16.75 10.13
C LEU A 217 10.74 -15.28 10.20
N ASP A 218 11.72 -14.39 10.16
CA ASP A 218 11.47 -12.93 10.21
C ASP A 218 11.13 -12.34 8.85
N ASN A 219 11.42 -13.06 7.76
CA ASN A 219 11.03 -12.72 6.40
C ASN A 219 11.00 -13.98 5.52
N LEU A 220 10.41 -13.89 4.33
CA LEU A 220 10.64 -14.91 3.29
C LEU A 220 12.13 -14.89 2.88
N GLU A 221 12.74 -16.06 2.74
CA GLU A 221 14.16 -16.17 2.37
C GLU A 221 14.39 -16.05 0.87
N ASN A 222 13.42 -16.49 0.06
CA ASN A 222 13.47 -16.49 -1.40
C ASN A 222 12.05 -16.61 -1.97
N LEU A 223 11.93 -16.49 -3.29
CA LEU A 223 10.68 -16.67 -4.04
C LEU A 223 10.71 -17.90 -4.95
N ASN A 224 11.53 -18.91 -4.63
CA ASN A 224 11.62 -20.13 -5.44
C ASN A 224 10.25 -20.83 -5.47
N ASN A 225 9.78 -21.17 -6.67
CA ASN A 225 8.45 -21.76 -6.92
C ASN A 225 7.26 -20.86 -6.52
N VAL A 226 7.49 -19.58 -6.23
CA VAL A 226 6.40 -18.62 -6.01
C VAL A 226 5.94 -18.10 -7.35
N THR A 227 4.65 -18.29 -7.64
CA THR A 227 3.97 -17.78 -8.83
C THR A 227 2.97 -16.70 -8.44
N TYR A 228 2.37 -16.00 -9.40
CA TYR A 228 1.27 -15.09 -9.08
C TYR A 228 0.07 -15.82 -8.47
N ASP A 229 -0.22 -17.06 -8.87
CA ASP A 229 -1.25 -17.88 -8.22
C ASP A 229 -0.92 -18.18 -6.76
N THR A 230 0.37 -18.38 -6.44
CA THR A 230 0.82 -18.52 -5.04
C THR A 230 0.50 -17.26 -4.22
N LEU A 231 0.70 -16.07 -4.80
CA LEU A 231 0.30 -14.82 -4.14
C LEU A 231 -1.21 -14.77 -3.93
N VAL A 232 -2.01 -15.14 -4.95
CA VAL A 232 -3.48 -15.19 -4.84
C VAL A 232 -3.92 -16.16 -3.74
N ASP A 233 -3.28 -17.31 -3.62
CA ASP A 233 -3.57 -18.28 -2.56
C ASP A 233 -3.21 -17.75 -1.17
N TRP A 234 -2.08 -17.04 -1.02
CA TRP A 234 -1.73 -16.37 0.22
C TRP A 234 -2.73 -15.28 0.60
N MET A 235 -3.16 -14.48 -0.37
CA MET A 235 -4.19 -13.45 -0.22
C MET A 235 -5.51 -14.06 0.30
N ASN A 236 -5.97 -15.15 -0.32
CA ASN A 236 -7.19 -15.85 0.07
C ASN A 236 -7.07 -16.53 1.44
N THR A 237 -5.91 -17.15 1.72
CA THR A 237 -5.63 -17.78 3.00
C THR A 237 -5.70 -16.78 4.13
N GLY A 238 -5.02 -15.62 3.99
CA GLY A 238 -5.04 -14.56 5.00
C GLY A 238 -6.42 -13.92 5.17
N MET A 239 -7.16 -13.75 4.08
CA MET A 239 -8.53 -13.24 4.10
C MET A 239 -9.45 -14.10 4.97
N VAL A 240 -9.42 -15.42 4.77
CA VAL A 240 -10.27 -16.36 5.52
C VAL A 240 -9.77 -16.53 6.96
N ARG A 241 -8.47 -16.73 7.15
CA ARG A 241 -7.87 -17.04 8.46
C ARG A 241 -8.01 -15.89 9.45
N TYR A 242 -7.88 -14.65 8.97
CA TYR A 242 -7.90 -13.45 9.81
C TYR A 242 -9.10 -12.55 9.54
N TYR A 243 -10.19 -13.13 9.01
CA TYR A 243 -11.41 -12.40 8.67
C TYR A 243 -11.94 -11.55 9.83
N ASP A 244 -11.98 -12.15 11.02
CA ASP A 244 -12.55 -11.56 12.22
C ASP A 244 -11.61 -10.60 12.97
N SER A 245 -10.34 -10.53 12.59
CA SER A 245 -9.29 -9.88 13.39
C SER A 245 -8.56 -8.80 12.61
N LEU A 246 -8.18 -9.07 11.38
CA LEU A 246 -7.40 -8.14 10.55
C LEU A 246 -8.24 -7.49 9.45
N GLN A 247 -9.26 -8.17 8.91
CA GLN A 247 -10.05 -7.60 7.81
C GLN A 247 -11.10 -6.61 8.31
N THR A 248 -11.24 -5.48 7.62
CA THR A 248 -12.25 -4.44 7.88
C THR A 248 -13.01 -4.10 6.61
N THR A 249 -13.72 -5.09 6.07
CA THR A 249 -14.31 -5.02 4.72
C THR A 249 -15.84 -4.87 4.71
N HIS A 250 -16.46 -4.49 5.84
CA HIS A 250 -17.91 -4.31 5.94
C HIS A 250 -18.34 -2.86 5.60
N PRO A 251 -18.97 -2.61 4.44
CA PRO A 251 -19.36 -1.26 4.04
C PRO A 251 -20.65 -0.78 4.73
N ASP A 252 -21.48 -1.70 5.24
CA ASP A 252 -22.71 -1.36 5.92
C ASP A 252 -22.43 -0.96 7.37
N LEU A 253 -22.69 0.31 7.69
CA LEU A 253 -22.37 0.93 8.99
C LEU A 253 -23.62 1.43 9.75
N PRO A 254 -24.67 0.60 9.95
CA PRO A 254 -25.93 1.06 10.52
C PRO A 254 -25.78 1.61 11.93
N THR A 255 -25.06 0.90 12.81
CA THR A 255 -24.85 1.32 14.22
C THR A 255 -24.16 2.69 14.31
N PHE A 256 -23.09 2.90 13.54
CA PHE A 256 -22.35 4.17 13.53
C PHE A 256 -23.24 5.32 13.02
N LYS A 257 -24.01 5.07 11.95
CA LYS A 257 -24.94 6.05 11.37
C LYS A 257 -26.09 6.39 12.33
N GLU A 258 -26.72 5.39 12.94
CA GLU A 258 -27.85 5.55 13.87
C GLU A 258 -27.43 6.27 15.16
N ALA A 259 -26.20 6.05 15.63
CA ALA A 259 -25.60 6.77 16.76
C ALA A 259 -25.22 8.23 16.44
N GLY A 260 -25.36 8.65 15.17
CA GLY A 260 -25.06 10.01 14.71
C GLY A 260 -23.60 10.24 14.29
N GLY A 261 -22.79 9.18 14.23
CA GLY A 261 -21.36 9.22 13.92
C GLY A 261 -21.04 9.88 12.56
N LYS A 262 -19.84 10.46 12.46
CA LYS A 262 -19.29 11.06 11.23
C LYS A 262 -17.95 10.43 10.88
N LEU A 263 -17.81 9.95 9.65
CA LEU A 263 -16.56 9.39 9.12
C LEU A 263 -15.96 10.36 8.10
N LEU A 264 -14.70 10.72 8.29
CA LEU A 264 -13.86 11.36 7.28
C LEU A 264 -12.82 10.34 6.81
N HIS A 265 -12.85 10.03 5.53
CA HIS A 265 -11.93 9.09 4.89
C HIS A 265 -11.10 9.84 3.86
N TYR A 266 -9.78 9.64 3.90
CA TYR A 266 -8.84 10.21 2.94
C TYR A 266 -7.77 9.18 2.55
N HIS A 267 -7.16 9.37 1.39
CA HIS A 267 -6.04 8.57 0.90
C HIS A 267 -5.17 9.46 0.01
N GLY A 268 -3.85 9.36 0.10
CA GLY A 268 -2.95 9.97 -0.88
C GLY A 268 -3.02 9.23 -2.22
N GLU A 269 -3.15 9.95 -3.33
CA GLU A 269 -3.28 9.33 -4.65
C GLU A 269 -2.04 8.51 -5.02
N SER A 270 -0.85 9.10 -4.83
CA SER A 270 0.45 8.47 -5.10
C SER A 270 1.01 7.68 -3.90
N ASP A 271 0.15 7.17 -3.00
CA ASP A 271 0.58 6.36 -1.85
C ASP A 271 1.38 5.14 -2.36
N LEU A 272 2.59 4.97 -1.82
CA LEU A 272 3.54 3.92 -2.20
C LEU A 272 3.38 2.65 -1.38
N SER A 273 2.62 2.71 -0.29
CA SER A 273 2.40 1.60 0.61
C SER A 273 1.05 0.96 0.31
N ILE A 274 -0.05 1.69 0.45
CA ILE A 274 -1.40 1.18 0.29
C ILE A 274 -2.00 1.80 -0.98
N PRO A 275 -2.45 1.02 -1.97
CA PRO A 275 -3.01 1.64 -3.17
C PRO A 275 -4.31 2.40 -2.91
N ALA A 276 -4.35 3.67 -3.33
CA ALA A 276 -5.53 4.54 -3.19
C ALA A 276 -6.80 3.97 -3.84
N GLY A 277 -6.64 3.17 -4.90
CA GLY A 277 -7.74 2.50 -5.59
C GLY A 277 -8.61 1.64 -4.66
N PHE A 278 -8.08 1.11 -3.55
CA PHE A 278 -8.89 0.37 -2.57
C PHE A 278 -9.79 1.26 -1.73
N SER A 279 -9.33 2.46 -1.38
CA SER A 279 -10.20 3.43 -0.69
C SER A 279 -11.35 3.86 -1.58
N VAL A 280 -11.15 3.96 -2.90
CA VAL A 280 -12.20 4.30 -3.86
C VAL A 280 -13.16 3.13 -4.08
N HIS A 281 -12.65 1.90 -4.03
CA HIS A 281 -13.45 0.69 -4.22
C HIS A 281 -14.33 0.34 -3.01
N TYR A 282 -13.85 0.62 -1.79
CA TYR A 282 -14.57 0.41 -0.53
C TYR A 282 -15.77 1.36 -0.40
#